data_AF-A0A2U1LUU3-F1
#
_entry.id   AF-A0A2U1LUU3-F1
#
_cell.length_a   1.000
_cell.length_b   1.000
_cell.length_c   1.000
_cell.angle_alpha   90.00
_cell.angle_beta   90.00
_cell.angle_gamma   90.00
#
_symmetry.space_group_name_H-M   'P 1'
#
loop_
_entity.id
_entity.type
_entity.pdbx_description
1 polymer ?
#
loop_
_entity_poly.entity_id
_entity_poly.type
_entity_poly.pdbx_seq_one_letter_code
_entity_poly.pdbx_strand_id
1 'polypeptide(L)'
;MGAHFSSPCDDKLHRDNDCFSCYMKKGECKKTYIKYKQCVEEGEKNDENIVNKCFQVTSDLVKCMNANQHYYSEALQAEKDPGFKIFMIMHARKEANKITRKKSSQAKN
;
A
#
# COMPACT_ATOMS: atom_id res chain seq x y z
N MET A 1 16.79 2.69 -30.72
CA MET A 1 15.81 3.38 -29.86
C MET A 1 15.57 2.50 -28.64
N GLY A 2 16.41 2.61 -27.61
CA GLY A 2 16.23 1.92 -26.35
C GLY A 2 15.95 2.98 -25.30
N ALA A 3 14.72 3.07 -24.81
CA ALA A 3 14.39 3.93 -23.70
C ALA A 3 15.07 3.33 -22.46
N HIS A 4 16.26 3.85 -22.13
CA HIS A 4 16.81 3.72 -20.80
C HIS A 4 15.79 4.37 -19.87
N PHE A 5 15.00 3.53 -19.20
CA PHE A 5 14.20 3.90 -18.06
C PHE A 5 15.19 4.35 -16.99
N SER A 6 15.53 5.64 -16.99
CA SER A 6 16.45 6.24 -16.03
C SER A 6 15.75 6.23 -14.67
N SER A 7 15.75 5.08 -14.00
CA SER A 7 15.23 4.92 -12.66
C SER A 7 16.24 5.53 -11.70
N PRO A 8 15.93 6.64 -11.01
CA PRO A 8 16.86 7.25 -10.11
C PRO A 8 16.72 6.53 -8.76
N CYS A 9 17.24 5.32 -8.67
CA CYS A 9 17.41 4.56 -7.43
C CYS A 9 18.79 3.90 -7.50
N ASP A 10 19.71 4.34 -6.66
CA ASP A 10 21.05 3.76 -6.54
C ASP A 10 20.94 2.25 -6.26
N ASP A 11 21.72 1.42 -6.95
CA ASP A 11 21.64 -0.07 -6.95
C ASP A 11 21.70 -0.68 -5.55
N LYS A 12 22.26 0.03 -4.58
CA LYS A 12 22.35 -0.40 -3.18
C LYS A 12 20.99 -0.41 -2.47
N LEU A 13 20.10 0.54 -2.78
CA LEU A 13 18.81 0.71 -2.09
C LEU A 13 17.70 -0.21 -2.61
N HIS A 14 17.87 -0.77 -3.82
CA HIS A 14 16.96 -1.76 -4.40
C HIS A 14 16.96 -3.09 -3.61
N ARG A 15 18.04 -3.39 -2.88
CA ARG A 15 18.15 -4.61 -2.05
C ARG A 15 17.44 -4.51 -0.70
N ASP A 16 17.15 -3.31 -0.22
CA ASP A 16 16.63 -3.06 1.15
C ASP A 16 15.12 -2.71 1.17
N ASN A 17 14.34 -3.10 0.15
CA ASN A 17 12.90 -2.79 0.02
C ASN A 17 12.53 -1.28 0.00
N ASP A 18 13.50 -0.40 -0.20
CA ASP A 18 13.32 1.06 -0.11
C ASP A 18 13.02 1.74 -1.46
N CYS A 19 12.86 0.96 -2.53
CA CYS A 19 12.59 1.47 -3.88
C CYS A 19 11.28 2.27 -3.94
N PHE A 20 10.22 1.78 -3.28
CA PHE A 20 8.95 2.50 -3.19
C PHE A 20 9.09 3.82 -2.40
N SER A 21 9.84 3.81 -1.30
CA SER A 21 10.13 5.02 -0.52
C SER A 21 10.83 6.10 -1.35
N CYS A 22 11.80 5.70 -2.18
CA CYS A 22 12.52 6.60 -3.07
C CYS A 22 11.63 7.20 -4.15
N TYR A 23 10.78 6.38 -4.75
CA TYR A 23 9.80 6.83 -5.74
C TYR A 23 8.83 7.84 -5.14
N MET A 24 8.23 7.53 -3.99
CA MET A 24 7.27 8.41 -3.33
C MET A 24 7.88 9.72 -2.84
N LYS A 25 9.17 9.73 -2.47
CA LYS A 25 9.91 10.93 -2.05
C LYS A 25 10.27 11.89 -3.19
N LYS A 26 10.13 11.48 -4.45
CA LYS A 26 10.49 12.30 -5.63
C LYS A 26 9.30 12.97 -6.33
N GLY A 27 8.08 12.52 -6.05
CA GLY A 27 6.88 13.08 -6.66
C GLY A 27 6.16 14.15 -5.82
N GLU A 28 5.13 14.74 -6.43
CA GLU A 28 4.25 15.78 -5.88
C GLU A 28 3.64 15.38 -4.52
N CYS A 29 3.42 14.08 -4.30
CA CYS A 29 2.79 13.55 -3.09
C CYS A 29 3.76 13.28 -1.95
N LYS A 30 5.03 13.68 -2.05
CA LYS A 30 6.06 13.51 -1.01
C LYS A 30 5.58 13.93 0.38
N LYS A 31 4.95 15.10 0.50
CA LYS A 31 4.49 15.63 1.80
C LYS A 31 3.43 14.72 2.43
N THR A 32 2.47 14.26 1.62
CA THR A 32 1.40 13.36 2.08
C THR A 32 1.96 11.97 2.39
N TYR A 33 2.95 11.50 1.63
CA TYR A 33 3.66 10.25 1.90
C TYR A 33 4.43 10.27 3.23
N ILE A 34 5.11 11.37 3.56
CA ILE A 34 5.79 11.52 4.86
C ILE A 34 4.79 11.45 6.02
N LYS A 35 3.62 12.11 5.89
CA LYS A 35 2.56 12.03 6.90
C LYS A 35 2.03 10.61 7.08
N TYR A 36 1.85 9.89 5.97
CA TYR A 36 1.46 8.47 6.01
C TYR A 36 2.49 7.63 6.76
N LYS A 37 3.78 7.81 6.45
CA LYS A 37 4.88 7.10 7.14
C LYS A 37 4.90 7.38 8.64
N GLN A 38 4.75 8.64 9.05
CA GLN A 38 4.67 9.01 10.47
C GLN A 38 3.48 8.35 11.16
N CYS A 39 2.31 8.35 10.52
CA CYS A 39 1.13 7.70 11.08
C CYS A 39 1.34 6.19 11.27
N VAL A 40 1.94 5.51 10.29
CA VAL A 40 2.26 4.08 10.35
C VAL A 40 3.25 3.80 11.47
N GLU A 41 4.34 4.57 11.56
CA GLU A 41 5.35 4.42 12.60
C GLU A 41 4.78 4.66 14.01
N GLU A 42 3.86 5.61 14.17
CA GLU A 42 3.13 5.82 15.43
C GLU A 42 2.18 4.65 15.74
N GLY A 43 1.46 4.14 14.74
CA GLY A 43 0.56 3.01 14.91
C GLY A 43 1.30 1.73 15.30
N GLU A 44 2.45 1.46 14.69
CA GLU A 44 3.33 0.33 15.03
C GLU A 44 3.88 0.45 16.45
N LYS A 45 4.34 1.64 16.86
CA LYS A 45 4.88 1.85 18.22
C LYS A 45 3.84 1.65 19.32
N ASN A 46 2.57 1.92 19.03
CA ASN A 46 1.48 1.84 20.00
C ASN A 46 0.64 0.56 19.86
N ASP A 47 1.06 -0.41 19.03
CA ASP A 47 0.30 -1.63 18.71
C ASP A 47 -1.16 -1.34 18.27
N GLU A 48 -1.38 -0.22 17.57
CA GLU A 48 -2.69 0.19 17.08
C GLU A 48 -3.01 -0.45 15.72
N ASN A 49 -4.29 -0.55 15.41
CA ASN A 49 -4.72 -0.94 14.06
C ASN A 49 -4.41 0.19 13.06
N ILE A 50 -3.27 0.09 12.39
CA ILE A 50 -2.74 1.05 11.41
C ILE A 50 -3.76 1.34 10.29
N VAL A 51 -4.52 0.32 9.85
CA VAL A 51 -5.52 0.49 8.79
C VAL A 51 -6.58 1.51 9.20
N ASN A 52 -7.06 1.41 10.45
CA ASN A 52 -8.07 2.34 10.96
C ASN A 52 -7.45 3.70 11.30
N LYS A 53 -6.31 3.71 11.99
CA LYS A 53 -5.63 4.94 12.43
C LYS A 53 -5.21 5.83 11.25
N CYS A 54 -4.63 5.22 10.22
CA CYS A 54 -4.05 5.92 9.09
C CYS A 54 -4.96 5.98 7.86
N PHE A 55 -6.24 5.58 7.99
CA PHE A 55 -7.19 5.55 6.89
C PHE A 55 -7.29 6.90 6.17
N GLN A 56 -7.48 7.99 6.93
CA GLN A 56 -7.65 9.32 6.36
C GLN A 56 -6.38 9.79 5.61
N VAL A 57 -5.21 9.60 6.22
CA VAL A 57 -3.92 9.99 5.61
C VAL A 57 -3.62 9.13 4.38
N THR A 58 -4.01 7.86 4.39
CA THR A 58 -3.92 6.96 3.25
C THR A 58 -4.86 7.41 2.12
N SER A 59 -6.09 7.81 2.43
CA SER A 59 -7.04 8.36 1.47
C SER A 59 -6.50 9.63 0.80
N ASP A 60 -5.91 10.52 1.58
CA ASP A 60 -5.32 11.76 1.06
C ASP A 60 -4.11 11.49 0.17
N LEU A 61 -3.31 10.47 0.50
CA LEU A 61 -2.18 10.03 -0.33
C LEU A 61 -2.66 9.50 -1.68
N VAL A 62 -3.67 8.61 -1.68
CA VAL A 62 -4.26 8.04 -2.89
C VAL A 62 -4.91 9.14 -3.75
N LYS A 63 -5.61 10.10 -3.15
CA LYS A 63 -6.16 11.26 -3.87
C LYS A 63 -5.06 12.08 -4.54
N CYS A 64 -3.97 12.34 -3.83
CA CYS A 64 -2.84 13.06 -4.40
C CYS A 64 -2.23 12.31 -5.59
N MET A 65 -2.05 10.99 -5.47
CA MET A 65 -1.50 10.17 -6.55
C MET A 65 -2.42 10.19 -7.78
N ASN A 66 -3.74 10.07 -7.57
CA ASN A 66 -4.73 10.15 -8.64
C ASN A 66 -4.77 11.53 -9.32
N ALA A 67 -4.55 12.62 -8.59
CA ALA A 67 -4.42 13.95 -9.18
C ALA A 67 -3.13 14.10 -10.02
N ASN A 68 -2.09 13.34 -9.70
CA ASN A 68 -0.77 13.37 -10.33
C ASN A 68 -0.47 12.10 -11.13
N GLN A 69 -1.50 11.59 -11.81
CA GLN A 69 -1.46 10.32 -12.55
C GLN A 69 -0.30 10.19 -13.54
N HIS A 70 0.17 11.28 -14.15
CA HIS A 70 1.27 11.22 -15.10
C HIS A 70 2.57 10.71 -14.45
N TYR A 71 2.83 11.09 -13.19
CA TYR A 71 3.96 10.60 -12.43
C TYR A 71 3.67 9.26 -11.76
N TYR A 72 2.45 9.05 -11.25
CA TYR A 72 2.03 7.89 -10.47
C TYR A 72 1.36 6.76 -11.27
N SER A 73 1.43 6.81 -12.60
CA SER A 73 0.68 5.94 -13.51
C SER A 73 0.96 4.45 -13.26
N GLU A 74 2.22 4.08 -13.09
CA GLU A 74 2.64 2.69 -12.87
C GLU A 74 2.11 2.14 -11.54
N ALA A 75 2.22 2.94 -10.47
CA ALA A 75 1.68 2.58 -9.16
C ALA A 75 0.14 2.45 -9.17
N LEU A 76 -0.54 3.35 -9.89
CA LEU A 76 -2.01 3.34 -10.00
C LEU A 76 -2.53 2.24 -10.93
N GLN A 77 -1.75 1.84 -11.93
CA GLN A 77 -2.09 0.71 -12.80
C GLN A 77 -1.97 -0.62 -12.05
N ALA A 78 -0.95 -0.79 -11.21
CA ALA A 78 -0.81 -1.97 -10.36
C ALA A 78 -2.03 -2.21 -9.46
N GLU A 79 -2.65 -1.15 -8.93
CA GLU A 79 -3.89 -1.25 -8.13
C GLU A 79 -5.11 -1.66 -8.98
N LYS A 80 -5.16 -1.23 -10.24
CA LYS A 80 -6.26 -1.53 -11.17
C LYS A 80 -6.14 -2.91 -11.81
N ASP A 81 -5.00 -3.57 -11.65
CA ASP A 81 -4.71 -4.87 -12.23
C ASP A 81 -5.76 -5.92 -11.81
N PRO A 82 -6.35 -6.65 -12.79
CA PRO A 82 -7.31 -7.71 -12.49
C PRO A 82 -6.73 -8.80 -11.57
N GLY A 83 -5.45 -9.10 -11.67
CA GLY A 83 -4.74 -10.03 -10.80
C GLY A 83 -4.71 -9.55 -9.35
N PHE A 84 -4.41 -8.27 -9.12
CA PHE A 84 -4.51 -7.65 -7.78
C PHE A 84 -5.93 -7.73 -7.21
N LYS A 85 -6.96 -7.43 -8.02
CA LYS A 85 -8.37 -7.54 -7.60
C LYS A 85 -8.76 -8.97 -7.25
N ILE A 86 -8.38 -9.95 -8.07
CA ILE A 86 -8.65 -11.38 -7.81
C ILE A 86 -7.95 -11.82 -6.51
N PHE A 87 -6.69 -11.42 -6.31
CA PHE A 87 -5.94 -11.70 -5.09
C PHE A 87 -6.65 -11.16 -3.84
N MET A 88 -7.12 -9.91 -3.87
CA MET A 88 -7.87 -9.30 -2.76
C MET A 88 -9.19 -10.04 -2.47
N ILE A 89 -9.94 -10.43 -3.51
CA ILE A 89 -11.18 -11.22 -3.36
C ILE A 89 -10.89 -12.59 -2.74
N MET A 90 -9.84 -13.28 -3.21
CA MET A 90 -9.45 -14.58 -2.65
C MET A 90 -9.02 -14.46 -1.19
N HIS A 91 -8.28 -13.41 -0.83
CA HIS A 91 -7.88 -13.14 0.55
C HIS A 91 -9.09 -12.87 1.45
N ALA A 92 -10.01 -12.00 1.03
CA ALA A 92 -11.24 -11.71 1.76
C ALA A 92 -12.10 -12.96 1.99
N ARG A 93 -12.24 -13.82 0.96
CA ARG A 93 -12.94 -15.12 1.08
C ARG A 93 -12.26 -16.05 2.08
N LYS A 94 -10.93 -16.10 2.09
CA LYS A 94 -10.16 -16.91 3.05
C LYS A 94 -10.39 -16.44 4.49
N GLU A 95 -10.33 -15.14 4.75
CA GLU A 95 -10.59 -14.58 6.08
C GLU A 95 -12.05 -14.81 6.54
N ALA A 96 -13.03 -14.58 5.65
CA ALA A 96 -14.43 -14.89 5.95
C ALA A 96 -14.65 -16.37 6.29
N ASN A 97 -14.00 -17.29 5.56
CA ASN A 97 -14.04 -18.73 5.83
C ASN A 97 -13.36 -19.14 7.15
N LYS A 98 -12.30 -18.45 7.58
CA LYS A 98 -11.70 -18.66 8.91
C LYS A 98 -12.68 -18.26 10.01
N ILE A 99 -13.38 -17.13 9.84
CA ILE A 99 -14.35 -16.62 10.81
C ILE A 99 -15.55 -17.57 10.94
N THR A 100 -16.10 -18.06 9.83
CA THR A 100 -17.20 -19.04 9.86
C THR A 100 -16.79 -20.35 10.51
N ARG A 101 -15.59 -20.89 10.21
CA ARG A 101 -15.07 -22.09 10.89
C ARG A 101 -14.93 -21.88 12.41
N LYS A 102 -14.41 -20.73 12.85
CA LYS A 102 -14.24 -20.42 14.27
C LYS A 102 -15.60 -20.32 15.00
N LYS A 103 -16.59 -19.69 14.37
CA LYS A 103 -17.98 -19.64 14.87
C LYS A 103 -18.62 -21.03 14.94
N SER A 104 -18.42 -21.87 13.92
CA SER A 104 -18.91 -23.26 13.94
C SER A 104 -18.23 -24.14 14.99
N SER A 105 -16.99 -23.83 15.39
CA SER A 105 -16.30 -24.51 16.49
C SER A 105 -16.74 -24.00 17.88
N GLN A 106 -17.14 -22.73 18.01
CA GLN A 106 -17.69 -22.18 19.27
C GLN A 106 -19.16 -22.53 19.50
N ALA A 107 -19.93 -22.80 18.44
CA ALA A 107 -21.34 -23.21 18.56
C ALA A 107 -21.54 -24.70 18.91
N LYS A 108 -20.45 -25.47 19.07
CA LYS A 108 -20.48 -26.91 19.40
C LYS A 108 -19.96 -27.22 20.81
N ASN A 109 -19.73 -26.21 21.63
CA ASN A 109 -19.26 -26.33 23.01
C ASN A 109 -20.24 -25.67 23.98
#